data_AF-A0A7S0T7K0-F1
#
_entry.id   AF-A0A7S0T7K0-F1
#
_cell.length_a   1.000
_cell.length_b   1.000
_cell.length_c   1.000
_cell.angle_alpha   90.00
_cell.angle_beta   90.00
_cell.angle_gamma   90.00
#
_symmetry.space_group_name_H-M   'P 1'
#
loop_
_entity.id
_entity.type
_entity.pdbx_description
1 polymer ?
#
loop_
_entity_poly.entity_id
_entity_poly.type
_entity_poly.pdbx_seq_one_letter_code
_entity_poly.pdbx_strand_id
1 'polypeptide(L)'
;NNKGAVENSARCGALELRFRGRYEWIPAARKLSFNFYEMIIRLGSMTLMKRELVDLRTVTSQAEYFDRSEQIRTLPFFIFFESNDSFAAARGRGGGLALWKRTK
;
A
#
# COMPACT_ATOMS: atom_id res chain seq x y z
N ASN A 1 2.63 -6.88 16.08
CA ASN A 1 1.52 -7.19 15.14
C ASN A 1 2.06 -6.97 13.74
N ASN A 2 1.98 -7.97 12.86
CA ASN A 2 2.59 -7.88 11.51
C ASN A 2 1.64 -7.30 10.46
N LYS A 3 0.36 -7.09 10.80
CA LYS A 3 -0.64 -6.50 9.92
C LYS A 3 -1.00 -5.08 10.38
N GLY A 4 -1.32 -4.18 9.45
CA GLY A 4 -1.67 -2.79 9.76
C GLY A 4 -2.33 -2.04 8.60
N ALA A 5 -2.51 -0.73 8.76
CA ALA A 5 -3.02 0.16 7.71
C ALA A 5 -1.88 0.81 6.92
N VAL A 6 -2.07 0.99 5.62
CA VAL A 6 -1.09 1.65 4.73
C VAL A 6 -1.78 2.73 3.89
N GLU A 7 -1.09 3.85 3.71
CA GLU A 7 -1.44 4.85 2.71
C GLU A 7 -0.31 4.98 1.69
N ASN A 8 -0.67 5.19 0.42
CA ASN A 8 0.27 5.54 -0.63
C ASN A 8 -0.32 6.70 -1.44
N SER A 9 0.50 7.69 -1.80
CA SER A 9 0.04 8.82 -2.60
C SER A 9 1.07 9.24 -3.64
N ALA A 10 0.59 9.59 -4.83
CA ALA A 10 1.34 10.31 -5.85
C ALA A 10 0.81 11.73 -5.96
N ARG A 11 1.71 12.71 -6.01
CA ARG A 11 1.36 14.14 -6.09
C ARG A 11 2.01 14.79 -7.31
N CYS A 12 1.25 15.63 -8.01
CA CYS A 12 1.72 16.49 -9.09
C CYS A 12 1.12 17.89 -8.88
N GLY A 13 1.91 18.82 -8.36
CA GLY A 13 1.40 20.12 -7.91
C GLY A 13 0.33 19.94 -6.83
N ALA A 14 -0.84 20.56 -7.04
CA ALA A 14 -1.99 20.44 -6.14
C ALA A 14 -2.79 19.14 -6.31
N LEU A 15 -2.57 18.38 -7.40
CA LEU A 15 -3.27 17.13 -7.66
C LEU A 15 -2.63 16.01 -6.84
N GLU A 16 -3.45 15.29 -6.07
CA GLU A 16 -3.05 14.10 -5.31
C GLU A 16 -3.95 12.92 -5.68
N LEU A 17 -3.33 11.80 -6.03
CA LEU A 17 -3.96 10.47 -6.05
C LEU A 17 -3.48 9.72 -4.80
N ARG A 18 -4.41 9.35 -3.92
CA ARG A 18 -4.14 8.61 -2.69
C ARG A 18 -4.87 7.29 -2.65
N PHE A 19 -4.22 6.27 -2.13
CA PHE A 19 -4.78 4.97 -1.84
C PHE A 19 -4.68 4.68 -0.34
N ARG A 20 -5.71 4.03 0.21
CA ARG A 20 -5.69 3.47 1.57
C ARG A 20 -5.96 1.98 1.55
N GLY A 21 -5.30 1.28 2.44
CA GLY A 21 -5.23 -0.17 2.40
C GLY A 21 -4.79 -0.80 3.71
N ARG A 22 -4.58 -2.11 3.63
CA ARG A 22 -3.93 -2.88 4.67
C ARG A 22 -2.60 -3.44 4.16
N TYR A 23 -1.69 -3.70 5.09
CA TYR A 23 -0.44 -4.39 4.83
C TYR A 23 -0.24 -5.56 5.78
N GLU A 24 0.65 -6.46 5.36
CA GLU A 24 1.27 -7.48 6.18
C GLU A 24 2.79 -7.47 5.97
N TRP A 25 3.54 -7.46 7.07
CA TRP A 25 4.97 -7.68 7.09
C TRP A 25 5.28 -9.16 7.34
N ILE A 26 6.06 -9.76 6.45
CA ILE A 26 6.52 -11.15 6.55
C ILE A 26 8.04 -11.12 6.79
N PRO A 27 8.50 -11.20 8.06
CA PRO A 27 9.91 -10.99 8.43
C PRO A 27 10.87 -11.93 7.71
N ALA A 28 10.53 -13.22 7.63
CA ALA A 28 11.37 -14.25 7.03
C ALA A 28 11.69 -13.98 5.55
N ALA A 29 10.80 -13.27 4.84
CA ALA A 29 10.97 -12.92 3.43
C ALA A 29 11.37 -11.44 3.23
N ARG A 30 11.52 -10.66 4.32
CA ARG A 30 11.67 -9.19 4.29
C ARG A 30 10.63 -8.54 3.37
N LYS A 31 9.40 -9.06 3.39
CA LYS A 31 8.35 -8.75 2.40
C LYS A 31 7.22 -7.98 3.05
N LEU A 32 6.87 -6.84 2.46
CA LEU A 32 5.68 -6.06 2.78
C LEU A 32 4.63 -6.33 1.70
N SER A 33 3.63 -7.16 2.01
CA SER A 33 2.45 -7.38 1.15
C SER A 33 1.40 -6.33 1.48
N PHE A 34 0.66 -5.82 0.49
CA PHE A 34 -0.40 -4.84 0.74
C PHE A 34 -1.55 -4.98 -0.26
N ASN A 35 -2.69 -4.41 0.10
CA ASN A 35 -3.82 -4.24 -0.82
C ASN A 35 -4.57 -2.96 -0.46
N PHE A 36 -5.16 -2.29 -1.46
CA PHE A 36 -5.90 -1.05 -1.28
C PHE A 36 -7.40 -1.30 -1.41
N TYR A 37 -8.18 -0.68 -0.53
CA TYR A 37 -9.64 -0.76 -0.53
C TYR A 37 -10.31 0.59 -0.79
N GLU A 38 -9.55 1.69 -0.80
CA GLU A 38 -10.06 3.04 -1.03
C GLU A 38 -9.09 3.82 -1.92
N MET A 39 -9.65 4.58 -2.86
CA MET A 39 -8.96 5.55 -3.69
C MET A 39 -9.57 6.94 -3.48
N ILE A 40 -8.72 7.96 -3.35
CA ILE A 40 -9.10 9.36 -3.21
C ILE A 40 -8.33 10.19 -4.23
N ILE A 41 -9.03 11.07 -4.95
CA ILE A 41 -8.42 12.09 -5.81
C ILE A 41 -8.71 13.46 -5.18
N ARG A 42 -7.66 14.27 -5.00
CA ARG A 42 -7.75 15.61 -4.38
C ARG A 42 -7.09 16.67 -5.24
N LEU A 43 -7.63 17.89 -5.18
CA LEU A 43 -7.00 19.10 -5.69
C LEU A 43 -6.82 20.09 -4.53
N GLY A 44 -5.62 20.14 -3.97
CA GLY A 44 -5.32 20.87 -2.74
C GLY A 44 -6.10 20.35 -1.53
N SER A 45 -6.95 21.20 -0.95
CA SER A 45 -7.84 20.83 0.15
C SER A 45 -9.14 20.15 -0.32
N MET A 46 -9.50 20.27 -1.60
CA MET A 46 -10.75 19.74 -2.14
C MET A 46 -10.63 18.26 -2.50
N THR A 47 -11.59 17.44 -2.03
CA THR A 47 -11.72 16.04 -2.47
C THR A 47 -12.59 16.00 -3.72
N LEU A 48 -12.00 15.63 -4.86
CA LEU A 48 -12.70 15.53 -6.15
C LEU A 48 -13.47 14.21 -6.26
N MET A 49 -12.87 13.14 -5.76
CA MET A 49 -13.43 11.80 -5.85
C MET A 49 -12.97 10.97 -4.67
N LYS A 50 -13.89 10.16 -4.15
CA LYS A 50 -13.61 9.09 -3.19
C LYS A 50 -14.33 7.84 -3.67
N ARG A 51 -13.61 6.73 -3.80
CA ARG A 51 -14.17 5.44 -4.24
C ARG A 51 -13.66 4.30 -3.38
N GLU A 52 -14.57 3.43 -3.00
CA GLU A 52 -14.22 2.10 -2.49
C GLU A 52 -13.82 1.21 -3.68
N LEU A 53 -12.73 0.47 -3.52
CA LEU A 53 -12.20 -0.46 -4.52
C LEU A 53 -12.67 -1.90 -4.26
N VAL A 54 -13.39 -2.10 -3.16
CA VAL A 54 -13.89 -3.40 -2.71
C VAL A 54 -15.39 -3.45 -2.94
N ASP A 55 -15.87 -4.54 -3.53
CA ASP A 55 -17.31 -4.80 -3.56
C ASP A 55 -17.76 -5.40 -2.22
N LEU A 56 -18.22 -4.54 -1.32
CA LEU A 56 -18.74 -4.91 0.00
C LEU A 56 -20.02 -5.78 -0.06
N ARG A 57 -20.58 -6.04 -1.25
CA ARG A 57 -21.64 -7.06 -1.42
C ARG A 57 -21.10 -8.49 -1.35
N THR A 58 -19.79 -8.67 -1.57
CA THR A 58 -19.13 -9.99 -1.66
C THR A 58 -18.16 -10.29 -0.51
N VAL A 59 -17.82 -9.27 0.27
CA VAL A 59 -16.92 -9.33 1.44
C VAL A 59 -17.48 -8.47 2.56
N THR A 60 -17.52 -9.03 3.77
CA THR A 60 -18.16 -8.44 4.96
C THR A 60 -17.27 -7.42 5.66
N SER A 61 -15.96 -7.39 5.38
CA SER A 61 -15.05 -6.34 5.89
C SER A 61 -13.79 -6.13 5.05
N GLN A 62 -13.11 -4.99 5.25
CA GLN A 62 -11.80 -4.70 4.64
C GLN A 62 -10.69 -5.66 5.12
N ALA A 63 -10.79 -6.15 6.36
CA ALA A 63 -9.88 -7.16 6.88
C ALA A 63 -10.09 -8.49 6.16
N GLU A 64 -11.35 -8.90 5.99
CA GLU A 64 -11.70 -10.09 5.23
C GLU A 64 -11.30 -9.99 3.76
N TYR A 65 -11.45 -8.81 3.13
CA TYR A 65 -10.95 -8.57 1.78
C TYR A 65 -9.44 -8.80 1.67
N PHE A 66 -8.67 -8.33 2.67
CA PHE A 66 -7.23 -8.58 2.73
C PHE A 66 -6.92 -10.07 2.93
N ASP A 67 -7.55 -10.73 3.89
CA ASP A 67 -7.27 -12.15 4.20
C ASP A 67 -7.72 -13.09 3.06
N ARG A 68 -8.85 -12.81 2.39
CA ARG A 68 -9.26 -13.54 1.17
C ARG A 68 -8.29 -13.27 0.01
N SER A 69 -7.75 -12.06 -0.08
CA SER A 69 -6.73 -11.76 -1.07
C SER A 69 -5.39 -12.47 -0.82
N GLU A 70 -5.13 -13.03 0.37
CA GLU A 70 -3.97 -13.91 0.63
C GLU A 70 -4.11 -15.29 -0.03
N GLN A 71 -5.35 -15.79 -0.19
CA GLN A 71 -5.62 -17.04 -0.94
C GLN A 71 -5.25 -16.89 -2.43
N ILE A 72 -5.23 -15.66 -2.91
CA ILE A 72 -4.71 -15.29 -4.23
C ILE A 72 -3.23 -14.91 -4.03
N ARG A 73 -2.28 -15.76 -4.45
CA ARG A 73 -0.82 -15.53 -4.35
C ARG A 73 -0.29 -14.31 -5.18
N THR A 74 -1.12 -13.29 -5.39
CA THR A 74 -0.94 -12.17 -6.34
C THR A 74 -0.90 -10.80 -5.68
N LEU A 75 -1.01 -10.68 -4.35
CA LEU A 75 -0.93 -9.38 -3.69
C LEU A 75 0.31 -8.60 -4.15
N PRO A 76 0.18 -7.28 -4.42
CA PRO A 76 1.34 -6.45 -4.63
C PRO A 76 2.18 -6.44 -3.36
N PHE A 77 3.50 -6.38 -3.55
CA PHE A 77 4.45 -6.46 -2.45
C PHE A 77 5.69 -5.65 -2.75
N PHE A 78 6.44 -5.37 -1.69
CA PHE A 78 7.84 -4.92 -1.71
C PHE A 78 8.72 -5.94 -0.97
N ILE A 79 9.82 -6.38 -1.59
CA ILE A 79 10.87 -7.14 -0.91
C ILE A 79 12.01 -6.18 -0.59
N PHE A 80 12.28 -5.98 0.70
CA PHE A 80 13.37 -5.15 1.19
C PHE A 80 14.68 -5.92 1.10
N PHE A 81 15.63 -5.38 0.36
CA PHE A 81 16.97 -5.95 0.23
C PHE A 81 18.01 -5.18 1.05
N GLU A 82 17.76 -3.91 1.36
CA GLU A 82 18.65 -3.08 2.19
C GLU A 82 17.84 -2.11 3.08
N SER A 83 18.31 -1.88 4.30
CA SER A 83 17.68 -0.96 5.26
C SER A 83 18.62 -0.65 6.42
N ASN A 84 18.79 0.63 6.74
CA ASN A 84 19.52 1.13 7.90
C ASN A 84 18.96 2.48 8.36
N ASP A 85 19.65 3.12 9.31
CA ASP A 85 19.20 4.38 9.93
C ASP A 85 19.11 5.56 8.96
N SER A 86 19.72 5.46 7.77
CA SER A 86 19.75 6.53 6.77
C SER A 86 18.84 6.28 5.58
N PHE A 87 18.57 5.01 5.24
CA PHE A 87 17.76 4.69 4.06
C PHE A 87 17.14 3.28 4.13
N ALA A 88 16.17 3.06 3.24
CA ALA A 88 15.65 1.74 2.93
C ALA A 88 15.52 1.57 1.41
N ALA A 89 15.65 0.33 0.94
CA ALA A 89 15.49 -0.02 -0.46
C ALA A 89 14.72 -1.34 -0.62
N ALA A 90 13.78 -1.34 -1.53
CA ALA A 90 12.95 -2.49 -1.84
C ALA A 90 12.66 -2.61 -3.34
N ARG A 91 12.29 -3.81 -3.76
CA ARG A 91 11.84 -4.12 -5.12
C ARG A 91 10.39 -4.57 -5.11
N GLY A 92 9.59 -4.01 -6.01
CA GLY A 92 8.19 -4.39 -6.21
C GLY A 92 8.03 -5.63 -7.09
N ARG A 93 6.82 -6.20 -7.11
CA ARG A 93 6.47 -7.38 -7.93
C ARG A 93 6.86 -7.23 -9.42
N GLY A 94 6.61 -6.07 -10.02
CA GLY A 94 6.90 -5.78 -11.43
C GLY A 94 8.36 -5.42 -11.73
N GLY A 95 9.26 -5.43 -10.74
CA GLY A 95 10.66 -5.09 -10.92
C GLY A 95 11.05 -3.65 -10.59
N GLY A 96 10.09 -2.75 -10.39
CA GLY A 96 10.35 -1.38 -9.95
C GLY A 96 11.07 -1.32 -8.61
N LEU A 97 11.93 -0.31 -8.44
CA LEU A 97 12.65 -0.03 -7.21
C LEU A 97 11.92 1.03 -6.40
N ALA A 98 11.91 0.86 -5.08
CA ALA A 98 11.44 1.83 -4.13
C ALA A 98 12.59 2.16 -3.18
N LEU A 99 12.94 3.44 -3.12
CA LEU A 99 14.07 3.95 -2.35
C LEU A 99 13.55 5.02 -1.40
N TRP A 100 13.89 4.90 -0.12
CA TRP A 100 13.53 5.87 0.90
C TRP A 100 14.81 6.39 1.53
N LYS A 101 14.92 7.71 1.63
CA LYS A 101 15.96 8.37 2.40
C LYS A 101 15.33 8.95 3.65
N ARG A 102 15.98 8.76 4.80
CA ARG A 102 15.60 9.47 6.01
C ARG A 102 15.86 10.96 5.82
N THR A 103 14.81 11.77 5.90
CA THR A 103 14.95 13.22 5.97
C THR A 103 15.31 13.63 7.39
N LYS A 104 16.12 14.68 7.53
CA LYS A 104 16.44 15.29 8.83
C LYS A 104 15.22 16.00 9.40
#